data_AF-T1UBX4-F1
#
_entry.id   AF-T1UBX4-F1
#
_cell.length_a   1.000
_cell.length_b   1.000
_cell.length_c   1.000
_cell.angle_alpha   90.00
_cell.angle_beta   90.00
_cell.angle_gamma   90.00
#
_symmetry.space_group_name_H-M   'P 1'
#
loop_
_entity.id
_entity.type
_entity.pdbx_description
1 polymer ?
#
loop_
_entity_poly.entity_id
_entity_poly.type
_entity_poly.pdbx_seq_one_letter_code
_entity_poly.pdbx_strand_id
1 'polypeptide(L)'
;MYSPNYRKRYEDFLKADYPKILFTNNKDLFRALSLLGIELIGLHVLNQESLSYSFEKLKDATIGESYYKEACERNPIISKKPSYNEPEQRLYINSSAYFKGVSEEINDYMIGGYGVLDKYLKSHKNEPCDFDHVSNIIKVIARTIEIQKTLNILTSDLPHLEGNNHKALMQEILQNPPPPI
;
A
#
# COMPACT_ATOMS: atom_id res chain seq x y z
N MET A 1 2.37 2.17 -13.92
CA MET A 1 1.95 3.26 -13.01
C MET A 1 2.44 3.10 -11.58
N TYR A 2 2.23 1.95 -10.92
CA TYR A 2 2.72 1.75 -9.55
C TYR A 2 4.22 1.46 -9.43
N SER A 3 4.93 1.09 -10.50
CA SER A 3 6.40 0.96 -10.50
C SER A 3 7.09 2.31 -10.19
N PRO A 4 7.92 2.39 -9.12
CA PRO A 4 8.72 3.58 -8.83
C PRO A 4 9.73 3.91 -9.94
N ASN A 5 10.44 2.90 -10.48
CA ASN A 5 11.36 3.08 -11.61
C ASN A 5 10.68 3.70 -12.84
N TYR A 6 9.46 3.25 -13.18
CA TYR A 6 8.68 3.86 -14.27
C TYR A 6 8.37 5.33 -13.98
N ARG A 7 7.83 5.64 -12.79
CA ARG A 7 7.48 7.02 -12.43
C ARG A 7 8.69 7.95 -12.44
N LYS A 8 9.83 7.49 -11.92
CA LYS A 8 11.08 8.25 -11.89
C LYS A 8 11.67 8.46 -13.28
N ARG A 9 11.74 7.40 -14.09
CA ARG A 9 12.34 7.46 -15.44
C ARG A 9 11.57 8.37 -16.37
N TYR A 10 10.24 8.39 -16.26
CA TYR A 10 9.36 9.14 -17.17
C TYR A 10 8.72 10.36 -16.49
N GLU A 11 9.28 10.87 -15.40
CA GLU A 11 8.65 11.94 -14.60
C GLU A 11 8.29 13.17 -15.43
N ASP A 12 9.24 13.71 -16.19
CA ASP A 12 9.02 14.89 -17.02
C ASP A 12 7.98 14.63 -18.12
N PHE A 13 7.96 13.43 -18.68
CA PHE A 13 6.97 13.02 -19.67
C PHE A 13 5.57 12.90 -19.05
N LEU A 14 5.46 12.28 -17.87
CA LEU A 14 4.20 12.10 -17.15
C LEU A 14 3.59 13.42 -16.65
N LYS A 15 4.39 14.47 -16.50
CA LYS A 15 3.90 15.85 -16.23
C LYS A 15 3.30 16.51 -17.47
N ALA A 16 3.75 16.13 -18.65
CA ALA A 16 3.40 16.80 -19.90
C ALA A 16 2.33 16.07 -20.73
N ASP A 17 2.25 14.74 -20.65
CA ASP A 17 1.39 13.91 -21.50
C ASP A 17 0.89 12.65 -20.77
N TYR A 18 -0.09 11.97 -21.36
CA TYR A 18 -0.69 10.76 -20.82
C TYR A 18 0.32 9.61 -20.68
N PRO A 19 0.21 8.78 -19.62
CA PRO A 19 1.12 7.66 -19.41
C PRO A 19 1.06 6.66 -20.57
N LYS A 20 2.24 6.25 -21.05
CA LYS A 20 2.40 5.22 -22.07
C LYS A 20 2.80 3.90 -21.43
N ILE A 21 2.08 2.83 -21.74
CA ILE A 21 2.38 1.49 -21.22
C ILE A 21 3.48 0.86 -22.07
N LEU A 22 4.55 0.43 -21.40
CA LEU A 22 5.63 -0.34 -22.03
C LEU A 22 5.26 -1.82 -22.03
N PHE A 23 5.52 -2.49 -23.15
CA PHE A 23 5.30 -3.93 -23.28
C PHE A 23 6.64 -4.66 -23.28
N THR A 24 6.63 -5.83 -22.67
CA THR A 24 7.74 -6.78 -22.71
C THR A 24 7.39 -7.93 -23.67
N ASN A 25 8.38 -8.43 -24.41
CA ASN A 25 8.23 -9.67 -25.18
C ASN A 25 8.33 -10.93 -24.30
N ASN A 26 8.75 -10.78 -23.04
CA ASN A 26 8.82 -11.86 -22.08
C ASN A 26 7.43 -12.12 -21.48
N LYS A 27 6.82 -13.23 -21.88
CA LYS A 27 5.47 -13.62 -21.44
C LYS A 27 5.36 -13.81 -19.92
N ASP A 28 6.39 -14.34 -19.28
CA ASP A 28 6.38 -14.60 -17.85
C ASP A 28 6.44 -13.29 -17.06
N LEU A 29 7.29 -12.35 -17.51
CA LEU A 29 7.32 -11.00 -16.93
C LEU A 29 5.98 -10.30 -17.10
N PHE A 30 5.39 -10.35 -18.30
CA PHE A 30 4.07 -9.75 -18.54
C PHE A 30 3.00 -10.33 -17.61
N ARG A 31 2.96 -11.66 -17.44
CA ARG A 31 2.01 -12.33 -16.54
C ARG A 31 2.27 -11.96 -15.08
N ALA A 32 3.51 -11.97 -14.62
CA ALA A 32 3.86 -11.58 -13.25
C ALA A 32 3.43 -10.14 -12.95
N LEU A 33 3.71 -9.18 -13.86
CA LEU A 33 3.25 -7.80 -13.73
C LEU A 33 1.72 -7.69 -13.71
N SER A 34 1.04 -8.50 -14.53
CA SER A 34 -0.43 -8.53 -14.56
C SER A 34 -1.02 -9.05 -13.25
N LEU A 35 -0.47 -10.13 -12.67
CA LEU A 35 -0.91 -10.66 -11.38
C LEU A 35 -0.71 -9.65 -10.25
N LEU A 36 0.44 -8.96 -10.19
CA LEU A 36 0.65 -7.87 -9.23
C LEU A 36 -0.36 -6.73 -9.44
N GLY A 37 -0.75 -6.46 -10.68
CA GLY A 37 -1.81 -5.50 -11.02
C GLY A 37 -3.19 -5.93 -10.51
N ILE A 38 -3.54 -7.21 -10.64
CA ILE A 38 -4.78 -7.78 -10.09
C ILE A 38 -4.79 -7.63 -8.57
N GLU A 39 -3.71 -8.01 -7.89
CA GLU A 39 -3.61 -7.85 -6.42
C GLU A 39 -3.79 -6.39 -5.99
N LEU A 40 -3.15 -5.44 -6.69
CA LEU A 40 -3.32 -4.01 -6.44
C LEU A 40 -4.75 -3.52 -6.65
N ILE A 41 -5.45 -3.98 -7.70
CA ILE A 41 -6.83 -3.57 -7.95
C ILE A 41 -7.71 -4.10 -6.81
N GLY A 42 -7.58 -5.38 -6.46
CA GLY A 42 -8.36 -6.03 -5.40
C GLY A 42 -8.20 -5.36 -4.05
N LEU A 43 -6.97 -4.98 -3.70
CA LEU A 43 -6.64 -4.20 -2.51
C LEU A 43 -7.34 -2.84 -2.51
N HIS A 44 -7.25 -2.07 -3.60
CA HIS A 44 -7.78 -0.70 -3.66
C HIS A 44 -9.30 -0.63 -3.81
N VAL A 45 -9.97 -1.71 -4.22
CA VAL A 45 -11.44 -1.81 -4.19
C VAL A 45 -11.96 -2.46 -2.91
N LEU A 46 -11.08 -2.80 -1.96
CA LEU A 46 -11.41 -3.47 -0.70
C LEU A 46 -12.19 -4.79 -0.91
N ASN A 47 -11.85 -5.53 -1.97
CA ASN A 47 -12.44 -6.85 -2.23
C ASN A 47 -12.01 -7.84 -1.13
N GLN A 48 -12.97 -8.48 -0.47
CA GLN A 48 -12.71 -9.30 0.73
C GLN A 48 -11.77 -10.47 0.49
N GLU A 49 -11.91 -11.18 -0.63
CA GLU A 49 -11.01 -12.30 -0.97
C GLU A 49 -9.59 -11.79 -1.22
N SER A 50 -9.47 -10.67 -1.92
CA SER A 50 -8.18 -10.00 -2.17
C SER A 50 -7.54 -9.50 -0.88
N LEU A 51 -8.31 -8.93 0.05
CA LEU A 51 -7.82 -8.49 1.35
C LEU A 51 -7.32 -9.68 2.18
N SER A 52 -8.11 -10.75 2.30
CA SER A 52 -7.72 -11.96 3.04
C SER A 52 -6.40 -12.53 2.49
N TYR A 53 -6.34 -12.74 1.17
CA TYR A 53 -5.15 -13.25 0.50
C TYR A 53 -3.92 -12.35 0.70
N SER A 54 -4.11 -11.04 0.59
CA SER A 54 -3.00 -10.08 0.61
C SER A 54 -2.49 -9.81 2.02
N PHE A 55 -3.37 -9.81 3.02
CA PHE A 55 -3.01 -9.56 4.42
C PHE A 55 -2.25 -10.74 5.02
N GLU A 56 -2.51 -11.98 4.60
CA GLU A 56 -1.72 -13.15 4.97
C GLU A 56 -0.25 -13.06 4.49
N LYS A 57 0.03 -12.25 3.46
CA LYS A 57 1.38 -12.03 2.94
C LYS A 57 2.14 -10.90 3.62
N LEU A 58 1.50 -10.11 4.47
CA LEU A 58 2.18 -9.04 5.20
C LEU A 58 3.22 -9.66 6.13
N LYS A 59 4.44 -9.10 6.10
CA LYS A 59 5.55 -9.62 6.93
C LYS A 59 5.37 -9.35 8.42
N ASP A 60 4.62 -8.31 8.76
CA ASP A 60 4.34 -7.91 10.13
C ASP A 60 2.82 -7.92 10.37
N ALA A 61 2.39 -8.85 11.21
CA ALA A 61 0.98 -9.02 11.57
C ALA A 61 0.43 -7.87 12.43
N THR A 62 1.31 -7.08 13.05
CA THR A 62 0.92 -5.97 13.94
C THR A 62 0.55 -4.69 13.20
N ILE A 63 0.76 -4.64 11.88
CA ILE A 63 0.44 -3.49 11.03
C ILE A 63 -1.06 -3.17 11.13
N GLY A 64 -1.37 -1.95 11.57
CA GLY A 64 -2.73 -1.44 11.63
C GLY A 64 -3.56 -1.99 12.79
N GLU A 65 -2.98 -2.68 13.76
CA GLU A 65 -3.70 -3.06 14.98
C GLU A 65 -4.06 -1.82 15.79
N SER A 66 -5.30 -1.74 16.27
CA SER A 66 -5.79 -0.60 17.03
C SER A 66 -5.72 -0.84 18.55
N TYR A 67 -5.39 0.19 19.31
CA TYR A 67 -5.20 0.13 20.75
C TYR A 67 -5.72 1.39 21.44
N TYR A 68 -6.11 1.23 22.70
CA TYR A 68 -6.29 2.31 23.66
C TYR A 68 -5.12 2.30 24.65
N LYS A 69 -4.58 3.47 25.00
CA LYS A 69 -3.52 3.60 26.02
C LYS A 69 -3.98 3.10 27.37
N GLU A 70 -5.20 3.45 27.77
CA GLU A 70 -5.79 3.10 29.06
C GLU A 70 -7.18 2.51 28.87
N ALA A 71 -7.52 1.48 29.64
CA ALA A 71 -8.79 0.78 29.52
C ALA A 71 -9.99 1.64 29.97
N CYS A 72 -9.77 2.58 30.89
CA CYS A 72 -10.80 3.47 31.45
C CYS A 72 -11.06 4.74 30.63
N GLU A 73 -10.17 5.10 29.70
CA GLU A 73 -10.29 6.31 28.87
C GLU A 73 -10.50 5.97 27.38
N ARG A 74 -11.46 5.08 27.10
CA ARG A 74 -11.79 4.73 25.72
C ARG A 74 -12.52 5.88 25.02
N ASN A 75 -11.80 6.65 24.22
CA ASN A 75 -12.37 7.67 23.36
C ASN A 75 -12.13 7.30 21.87
N PRO A 76 -13.16 6.85 21.13
CA PRO A 76 -13.01 6.51 19.72
C PRO A 76 -13.02 7.73 18.79
N ILE A 77 -13.24 8.95 19.31
CA ILE A 77 -13.44 10.14 18.47
C ILE A 77 -12.13 10.61 17.84
N ILE A 78 -12.13 10.79 16.53
CA ILE A 78 -10.97 11.34 15.81
C ILE A 78 -10.79 12.81 16.19
N SER A 79 -9.61 13.15 16.68
CA SER A 79 -9.28 14.51 17.10
C SER A 79 -9.08 15.46 15.92
N LYS A 80 -9.08 16.77 16.19
CA LYS A 80 -8.78 17.80 15.16
C LYS A 80 -7.34 17.73 14.64
N LYS A 81 -6.43 17.10 15.39
CA LYS A 81 -5.01 17.00 15.06
C LYS A 81 -4.51 15.59 15.43
N PRO A 82 -4.75 14.59 14.58
CA PRO A 82 -4.07 13.31 14.67
C PRO A 82 -2.55 13.52 14.66
N SER A 83 -1.81 12.62 15.29
CA SER A 83 -0.36 12.73 15.39
C SER A 83 0.32 11.41 15.13
N TYR A 84 1.46 11.45 14.46
CA TYR A 84 2.30 10.29 14.24
C TYR A 84 3.50 10.30 15.19
N ASN A 85 3.79 9.16 15.81
CA ASN A 85 4.99 8.91 16.60
C ASN A 85 5.88 7.94 15.83
N GLU A 86 6.93 8.48 15.21
CA GLU A 86 7.87 7.73 14.38
C GLU A 86 8.70 6.70 15.18
N PRO A 87 9.33 7.03 16.34
CA PRO A 87 10.06 6.04 17.13
C PRO A 87 9.25 4.81 17.53
N GLU A 88 7.96 4.99 17.83
CA GLU A 88 7.06 3.89 18.23
C GLU A 88 6.29 3.28 17.06
N GLN A 89 6.37 3.88 15.87
CA GLN A 89 5.61 3.51 14.67
C GLN A 89 4.09 3.49 14.96
N ARG A 90 3.59 4.56 15.60
CA ARG A 90 2.20 4.69 16.05
C ARG A 90 1.49 5.89 15.44
N LEU A 91 0.31 5.65 14.88
CA LEU A 91 -0.59 6.70 14.40
C LEU A 91 -1.71 6.94 15.40
N TYR A 92 -1.65 8.07 16.10
CA TYR A 92 -2.67 8.48 17.07
C TYR A 92 -3.82 9.20 16.38
N ILE A 93 -5.05 8.72 16.59
CA ILE A 93 -6.25 9.47 16.19
C ILE A 93 -6.62 10.53 17.22
N ASN A 94 -6.24 10.32 18.49
CA ASN A 94 -6.40 11.24 19.62
C ASN A 94 -5.40 10.87 20.74
N SER A 95 -5.50 11.49 21.92
CA SER A 95 -4.59 11.23 23.04
C SER A 95 -4.68 9.82 23.62
N SER A 96 -5.82 9.13 23.44
CA SER A 96 -6.16 7.83 24.04
C SER A 96 -6.01 6.65 23.08
N ALA A 97 -6.24 6.83 21.78
CA ALA A 97 -6.35 5.74 20.81
C ALA A 97 -5.36 5.88 19.65
N TYR A 98 -4.81 4.75 19.20
CA TYR A 98 -3.80 4.70 18.13
C TYR A 98 -3.79 3.39 17.35
N PHE A 99 -3.16 3.42 16.19
CA PHE A 99 -2.79 2.25 15.40
C PHE A 99 -1.29 1.97 15.55
N LYS A 100 -0.92 0.71 15.75
CA LYS A 100 0.46 0.22 15.84
C LYS A 100 0.95 -0.30 14.49
N GLY A 101 2.28 -0.41 14.33
CA GLY A 101 2.89 -0.96 13.13
C GLY A 101 2.72 -0.05 11.91
N VAL A 102 2.53 1.25 12.16
CA VAL A 102 2.41 2.25 11.10
C VAL A 102 3.80 2.85 10.89
N SER A 103 4.48 2.42 9.83
CA SER A 103 5.78 3.01 9.48
C SER A 103 5.65 4.40 8.90
N GLU A 104 6.77 5.14 8.87
CA GLU A 104 6.82 6.47 8.25
C GLU A 104 6.38 6.37 6.79
N GLU A 105 6.86 5.35 6.06
CA GLU A 105 6.47 5.09 4.66
C GLU A 105 4.96 4.84 4.50
N ILE A 106 4.30 4.22 5.49
CA ILE A 106 2.84 4.03 5.50
C ILE A 106 2.11 5.33 5.87
N ASN A 107 2.59 6.05 6.89
CA ASN A 107 2.01 7.31 7.35
C ASN A 107 2.02 8.37 6.24
N ASP A 108 3.15 8.48 5.55
CA ASP A 108 3.42 9.47 4.52
C ASP A 108 3.04 8.99 3.12
N TYR A 109 2.36 7.85 3.01
CA TYR A 109 1.96 7.30 1.71
C TYR A 109 1.01 8.25 0.98
N MET A 110 1.39 8.62 -0.24
CA MET A 110 0.66 9.59 -1.06
C MET A 110 0.07 8.96 -2.33
N ILE A 111 -1.17 9.35 -2.62
CA ILE A 111 -1.79 9.15 -3.93
C ILE A 111 -2.12 10.53 -4.50
N GLY A 112 -1.48 10.87 -5.63
CA GLY A 112 -1.48 12.24 -6.14
C GLY A 112 -0.77 13.18 -5.17
N GLY A 113 -1.40 14.30 -4.82
CA GLY A 113 -0.88 15.27 -3.83
C GLY A 113 -1.43 15.09 -2.42
N TYR A 114 -2.03 13.94 -2.10
CA TYR A 114 -2.71 13.71 -0.81
C TYR A 114 -2.07 12.54 -0.06
N GLY A 115 -1.69 12.79 1.20
CA GLY A 115 -1.40 11.72 2.17
C GLY A 115 -2.68 10.98 2.50
N VAL A 116 -2.71 9.66 2.26
CA VAL A 116 -3.96 8.87 2.32
C VAL A 116 -4.55 8.88 3.73
N LEU A 117 -3.73 8.55 4.75
CA LEU A 117 -4.16 8.50 6.15
C LEU A 117 -4.46 9.88 6.71
N ASP A 118 -3.60 10.86 6.43
CA ASP A 118 -3.79 12.25 6.85
C ASP A 118 -5.13 12.83 6.32
N LYS A 119 -5.40 12.64 5.02
CA LYS A 119 -6.65 13.11 4.41
C LYS A 119 -7.87 12.41 4.99
N TYR A 120 -7.80 11.09 5.18
CA TYR A 120 -8.91 10.33 5.75
C TYR A 120 -9.25 10.83 7.16
N LEU A 121 -8.26 10.90 8.06
CA LEU A 121 -8.49 11.30 9.45
C LEU A 121 -8.97 12.75 9.57
N LYS A 122 -8.44 13.67 8.76
CA LYS A 122 -8.91 15.07 8.74
C LYS A 122 -10.34 15.21 8.23
N SER A 123 -10.76 14.35 7.30
CA SER A 123 -12.11 14.39 6.72
C SER A 123 -13.17 13.88 7.71
N HIS A 124 -12.80 12.97 8.61
CA HIS A 124 -13.68 12.37 9.63
C HIS A 124 -13.45 12.95 11.03
N LYS A 125 -12.95 14.18 11.14
CA LYS A 125 -12.67 14.82 12.43
C LYS A 125 -13.95 15.00 13.25
N ASN A 126 -13.86 14.75 14.55
CA ASN A 126 -14.97 14.72 15.52
C ASN A 126 -15.99 13.60 15.30
N GLU A 127 -15.71 12.63 14.43
CA GLU A 127 -16.52 11.43 14.25
C GLU A 127 -15.87 10.24 15.00
N PRO A 128 -16.65 9.23 15.41
CA PRO A 128 -16.10 7.96 15.88
C PRO A 128 -15.26 7.30 14.79
N CYS A 129 -14.06 6.85 15.14
CA CYS A 129 -13.20 6.11 14.23
C CYS A 129 -13.76 4.71 13.97
N ASP A 130 -13.95 4.36 12.70
CA ASP A 130 -14.09 2.97 12.28
C ASP A 130 -12.70 2.32 12.27
N PHE A 131 -12.35 1.68 13.39
CA PHE A 131 -11.02 1.08 13.57
C PHE A 131 -10.74 -0.05 12.58
N ASP A 132 -11.74 -0.84 12.21
CA ASP A 132 -11.57 -1.94 11.26
C ASP A 132 -11.32 -1.39 9.86
N HIS A 133 -12.08 -0.37 9.44
CA HIS A 133 -11.88 0.27 8.16
C HIS A 133 -10.51 0.95 8.05
N VAL A 134 -10.09 1.71 9.07
CA VAL A 134 -8.77 2.37 9.06
C VAL A 134 -7.64 1.35 9.15
N SER A 135 -7.79 0.27 9.92
CA SER A 135 -6.85 -0.85 9.94
C SER A 135 -6.67 -1.45 8.54
N ASN A 136 -7.78 -1.67 7.82
CA ASN A 136 -7.74 -2.16 6.45
C ASN A 136 -7.03 -1.18 5.50
N ILE A 137 -7.27 0.13 5.61
CA ILE A 137 -6.54 1.14 4.82
C ILE A 137 -5.04 1.05 5.08
N ILE A 138 -4.63 1.00 6.36
CA ILE A 138 -3.21 0.91 6.75
C ILE A 138 -2.56 -0.35 6.15
N LYS A 139 -3.22 -1.50 6.25
CA LYS A 139 -2.74 -2.78 5.70
C LYS A 139 -2.69 -2.76 4.16
N VAL A 140 -3.68 -2.15 3.51
CA VAL A 140 -3.70 -1.95 2.04
C VAL A 140 -2.52 -1.10 1.59
N ILE A 141 -2.23 -0.01 2.30
CA ILE A 141 -1.06 0.85 2.02
C ILE A 141 0.24 0.04 2.19
N ALA A 142 0.39 -0.66 3.31
CA ALA A 142 1.56 -1.47 3.59
C ALA A 142 1.82 -2.51 2.48
N ARG A 143 0.78 -3.25 2.08
CA ARG A 143 0.90 -4.23 1.02
C ARG A 143 1.17 -3.59 -0.34
N THR A 144 0.54 -2.45 -0.62
CA THR A 144 0.78 -1.69 -1.85
C THR A 144 2.26 -1.29 -1.96
N ILE A 145 2.86 -0.82 -0.86
CA ILE A 145 4.29 -0.48 -0.80
C ILE A 145 5.16 -1.72 -1.10
N GLU A 146 4.84 -2.88 -0.52
CA GLU A 146 5.57 -4.12 -0.81
C GLU A 146 5.48 -4.52 -2.29
N ILE A 147 4.28 -4.42 -2.89
CA ILE A 147 4.09 -4.68 -4.32
C ILE A 147 4.88 -3.65 -5.15
N GLN A 148 4.90 -2.37 -4.76
CA GLN A 148 5.70 -1.35 -5.44
C GLN A 148 7.21 -1.67 -5.40
N LYS A 149 7.72 -2.20 -4.28
CA LYS A 149 9.11 -2.67 -4.16
C LYS A 149 9.39 -3.86 -5.10
N THR A 150 8.47 -4.81 -5.17
CA THR A 150 8.54 -5.94 -6.13
C THR A 150 8.52 -5.46 -7.57
N LEU A 151 7.61 -4.55 -7.93
CA LEU A 151 7.55 -3.92 -9.25
C LEU A 151 8.85 -3.18 -9.57
N ASN A 152 9.46 -2.52 -8.59
CA ASN A 152 10.73 -1.82 -8.76
C ASN A 152 11.85 -2.78 -9.19
N ILE A 153 11.93 -3.95 -8.57
CA ILE A 153 12.88 -5.01 -8.94
C ILE A 153 12.60 -5.51 -10.36
N LEU A 154 11.36 -5.91 -10.64
CA LEU A 154 10.96 -6.49 -11.94
C LEU A 154 11.07 -5.51 -13.12
N THR A 155 11.13 -4.20 -12.86
CA THR A 155 11.22 -3.14 -13.86
C THR A 155 12.51 -2.33 -13.76
N SER A 156 13.55 -2.92 -13.16
CA SER A 156 14.86 -2.28 -12.97
C SER A 156 15.62 -2.00 -14.27
N ASP A 157 15.34 -2.75 -15.32
CA ASP A 157 15.96 -2.68 -16.65
C ASP A 157 15.17 -1.85 -17.67
N LEU A 158 14.23 -1.00 -17.20
CA LEU A 158 13.50 -0.08 -18.06
C LEU A 158 14.43 0.75 -18.95
N PRO A 159 14.17 0.86 -20.27
CA PRO A 159 12.90 0.53 -20.93
C PRO A 159 12.84 -0.89 -21.51
N HIS A 160 13.89 -1.71 -21.36
CA HIS A 160 14.06 -2.96 -22.10
C HIS A 160 13.10 -4.06 -21.62
N LEU A 161 12.88 -4.16 -20.31
CA LEU A 161 11.98 -5.15 -19.69
C LEU A 161 12.25 -6.56 -20.21
N GLU A 162 13.51 -6.99 -20.20
CA GLU A 162 13.91 -8.32 -20.69
C GLU A 162 13.41 -9.44 -19.76
N GLY A 163 13.28 -9.15 -18.47
CA GLY A 163 12.82 -10.11 -17.45
C GLY A 163 13.85 -11.19 -17.11
N ASN A 164 15.08 -11.11 -17.63
CA ASN A 164 16.09 -12.15 -17.45
C ASN A 164 16.72 -12.16 -16.04
N ASN A 165 16.71 -11.02 -15.35
CA ASN A 165 17.47 -10.81 -14.11
C ASN A 165 16.75 -11.30 -12.85
N HIS A 166 15.44 -11.61 -12.93
CA HIS A 166 14.60 -11.88 -11.75
C HIS A 166 13.68 -13.11 -11.92
N LYS A 167 14.18 -14.16 -12.58
CA LYS A 167 13.41 -15.38 -12.87
C LYS A 167 12.79 -16.04 -11.64
N ALA A 168 13.54 -16.17 -10.55
CA ALA A 168 13.03 -16.79 -9.32
C ALA A 168 11.81 -16.04 -8.74
N LEU A 169 11.92 -14.71 -8.63
CA LEU A 169 10.82 -13.85 -8.15
C LEU A 169 9.60 -13.91 -9.07
N MET A 170 9.80 -13.91 -10.40
CA MET A 170 8.68 -14.09 -11.33
C MET A 170 8.00 -15.45 -11.15
N GLN A 171 8.78 -16.53 -10.99
CA GLN A 171 8.22 -17.86 -10.77
C GLN A 171 7.44 -17.96 -9.46
N GLU A 172 7.92 -17.33 -8.39
CA GLU A 172 7.20 -17.25 -7.10
C GLU A 172 5.82 -16.59 -7.26
N ILE A 173 5.76 -15.47 -7.99
CA ILE A 173 4.49 -14.75 -8.28
C ILE A 173 3.56 -15.61 -9.14
N LEU A 174 4.10 -16.29 -10.16
CA LEU A 174 3.30 -17.12 -11.07
C LEU A 174 2.73 -18.37 -10.38
N GLN A 175 3.42 -18.91 -9.39
CA GLN A 175 2.98 -20.07 -8.61
C GLN A 175 1.91 -19.72 -7.57
N ASN A 176 1.85 -18.45 -7.15
CA ASN A 176 0.91 -17.96 -6.15
C ASN A 176 0.11 -16.78 -6.72
N PRO A 177 -0.84 -17.02 -7.64
CA PRO A 177 -1.66 -15.95 -8.19
C PRO A 177 -2.64 -15.40 -7.14
N PRO A 178 -2.96 -14.09 -7.16
CA PRO A 178 -4.06 -13.55 -6.37
C PRO A 178 -5.42 -14.10 -6.83
N PRO A 179 -6.44 -14.04 -5.96
CA PRO A 179 -7.80 -14.39 -6.34
C PRO A 179 -8.29 -13.50 -7.50
N PRO A 180 -9.22 -14.00 -8.33
CA PRO A 180 -9.88 -13.18 -9.33
C PRO A 180 -10.70 -12.06 -8.66
N ILE A 181 -10.83 -10.92 -9.33
CA ILE A 181 -11.59 -9.75 -8.86
C ILE A 181 -12.98 -9.73 -9.47
#